data_AF-A0A7K3L0F5-F1
#
_entry.id   AF-A0A7K3L0F5-F1
#
_cell.length_a   1.000
_cell.length_b   1.000
_cell.length_c   1.000
_cell.angle_alpha   90.00
_cell.angle_beta   90.00
_cell.angle_gamma   90.00
#
_symmetry.space_group_name_H-M   'P 1'
#
loop_
_entity.id
_entity.type
_entity.pdbx_description
1 polymer ?
#
loop_
_entity_poly.entity_id
_entity_poly.type
_entity_poly.pdbx_seq_one_letter_code
_entity_poly.pdbx_strand_id
1 'polypeptide(L)'
;MRLNLKRMGSLAVVAALALCLTGCAKADEQTQAVIDRIDAIGEVTLGSKADIESIRKDYDKLPDDQVKFVENLDTLESAEAELGNLKVDQCIALVDEIGEVESASEKSVEEAWSVYDSLTSDERSRVTNSDKLKEAKKSVDAKAKAEREAAAKAEREAAAEAKKSTSSSKSSSSSSSKKSSSTKEETGRYYDPKTGGTLYTYSDGTEEYTDGWGNAVRGKNGKADEYTTDGGETWHKYKD
;
A
#
# COMPACT_ATOMS: atom_id res chain seq x y z
N MET A 1 44.29 -11.49 63.14
CA MET A 1 44.59 -10.39 62.19
C MET A 1 43.34 -10.13 61.36
N ARG A 2 42.80 -8.91 61.42
CA ARG A 2 41.56 -8.51 60.71
C ARG A 2 41.94 -8.01 59.31
N LEU A 3 41.55 -8.74 58.25
CA LEU A 3 41.72 -8.25 56.88
C LEU A 3 40.52 -7.37 56.51
N ASN A 4 40.84 -6.09 56.28
CA ASN A 4 39.96 -5.01 55.85
C ASN A 4 39.50 -5.24 54.40
N LEU A 5 38.20 -5.34 54.15
CA LEU A 5 37.61 -5.30 52.82
C LEU A 5 36.92 -3.94 52.63
N LYS A 6 37.67 -2.95 52.13
CA LYS A 6 37.16 -1.62 51.76
C LYS A 6 37.01 -1.53 50.23
N ARG A 7 35.75 -1.49 49.81
CA ARG A 7 35.12 -0.70 48.74
C ARG A 7 35.67 -0.74 47.29
N MET A 8 34.80 -1.30 46.44
CA MET A 8 34.18 -0.70 45.24
C MET A 8 35.01 -0.53 43.95
N GLY A 9 34.58 -1.21 42.89
CA GLY A 9 34.82 -0.81 41.51
C GLY A 9 34.60 -1.89 40.45
N SER A 10 33.37 -1.93 39.88
CA SER A 10 33.10 -2.22 38.46
C SER A 10 33.02 -3.67 37.92
N LEU A 11 31.79 -4.01 37.50
CA LEU A 11 31.36 -4.68 36.26
C LEU A 11 31.87 -6.10 35.88
N ALA A 12 30.87 -6.96 35.61
CA ALA A 12 30.82 -8.02 34.60
C ALA A 12 32.02 -9.00 34.57
N VAL A 13 31.87 -10.27 34.94
CA VAL A 13 31.22 -11.28 34.10
C VAL A 13 30.54 -12.30 35.02
N VAL A 14 29.21 -12.30 34.99
CA VAL A 14 28.37 -13.41 35.45
C VAL A 14 28.33 -14.42 34.31
N ALA A 15 28.64 -15.68 34.62
CA ALA A 15 28.23 -16.89 33.92
C ALA A 15 28.48 -16.98 32.40
N ALA A 16 29.65 -17.49 31.99
CA ALA A 16 29.81 -18.18 30.71
C ALA A 16 31.05 -19.09 30.73
N LEU A 17 31.07 -20.06 31.65
CA LEU A 17 31.90 -21.25 31.48
C LEU A 17 30.97 -22.45 31.68
N ALA A 18 30.07 -22.63 30.72
CA ALA A 18 29.29 -23.84 30.58
C ALA A 18 30.26 -24.99 30.31
N LEU A 19 30.21 -26.00 31.18
CA LEU A 19 30.90 -27.27 31.06
C LEU A 19 30.71 -27.86 29.65
N CYS A 20 31.77 -27.88 28.86
CA CYS A 20 32.00 -29.00 27.96
C CYS A 20 32.35 -30.21 28.84
N LEU A 21 31.40 -31.12 29.09
CA LEU A 21 31.63 -32.55 29.44
C LEU A 21 30.35 -33.20 29.98
N THR A 22 29.37 -33.50 29.13
CA THR A 22 28.70 -34.82 29.14
C THR A 22 27.92 -35.00 27.84
N GLY A 23 28.38 -35.91 26.98
CA GLY A 23 27.54 -36.41 25.90
C GLY A 23 26.34 -37.15 26.48
N CYS A 24 25.14 -36.73 26.09
CA CYS A 24 24.04 -37.64 25.85
C CYS A 24 23.41 -37.19 24.53
N ALA A 25 23.25 -38.13 23.62
CA ALA A 25 22.60 -37.99 22.33
C ALA A 25 21.09 -37.75 22.50
N LYS A 26 20.70 -36.59 23.04
CA LYS A 26 19.29 -36.19 23.19
C LYS A 26 19.09 -34.74 22.74
N ALA A 27 17.97 -34.52 22.06
CA ALA A 27 17.38 -33.20 21.85
C ALA A 27 17.28 -32.46 23.20
N ASP A 28 17.62 -31.17 23.21
CA ASP A 28 17.33 -30.33 24.36
C ASP A 28 15.83 -29.97 24.40
N GLU A 29 15.38 -29.25 25.43
CA GLU A 29 13.97 -28.93 25.62
C GLU A 29 13.37 -28.15 24.44
N GLN A 30 14.14 -27.23 23.83
CA GLN A 30 13.69 -26.44 22.69
C GLN A 30 13.57 -27.30 21.43
N THR A 31 14.56 -28.14 21.17
CA THR A 31 14.55 -29.10 20.07
C THR A 31 13.38 -30.08 20.19
N GLN A 32 13.15 -30.61 21.40
CA GLN A 32 12.03 -31.53 21.65
C GLN A 32 10.68 -30.83 21.45
N ALA A 33 10.54 -29.57 21.86
CA ALA A 33 9.31 -28.80 21.62
C ALA A 33 9.03 -28.60 20.13
N VAL A 34 10.05 -28.40 19.29
CA VAL A 34 9.89 -28.34 17.83
C VAL A 34 9.46 -29.69 17.28
N ILE A 35 10.12 -30.79 17.68
CA ILE A 35 9.77 -32.15 17.27
C ILE A 35 8.30 -32.45 17.59
N ASP A 36 7.88 -32.22 18.84
CA ASP A 36 6.51 -32.49 19.29
C ASP A 36 5.48 -31.67 18.51
N ARG A 37 5.81 -30.42 18.16
CA ARG A 37 4.92 -29.56 17.36
C ARG A 37 4.83 -30.01 15.91
N ILE A 38 5.92 -30.51 15.32
CA ILE A 38 5.90 -31.10 13.98
C ILE A 38 5.06 -32.38 13.98
N ASP A 39 5.23 -33.24 14.99
CA ASP A 39 4.43 -34.47 15.15
C ASP A 39 2.94 -34.19 15.37
N ALA A 40 2.62 -33.04 15.97
CA ALA A 40 1.25 -32.59 16.19
C ALA A 40 0.61 -31.95 14.94
N ILE A 41 1.34 -31.81 13.82
CA ILE A 41 0.75 -31.35 12.56
C ILE A 41 -0.28 -32.40 12.11
N GLY A 42 -1.55 -32.03 12.22
CA GLY A 42 -2.68 -32.82 11.75
C GLY A 42 -3.04 -32.50 10.30
N GLU A 43 -4.35 -32.45 10.02
CA GLU A 43 -4.85 -32.05 8.71
C GLU A 43 -4.40 -30.62 8.35
N VAL A 44 -3.78 -30.48 7.18
CA VAL A 44 -3.31 -29.20 6.67
C VAL A 44 -4.49 -28.48 6.02
N THR A 45 -4.81 -27.30 6.54
CA THR A 45 -5.84 -26.41 6.00
C THR A 45 -5.27 -25.01 5.86
N LEU A 46 -5.98 -24.13 5.15
CA LEU A 46 -5.62 -22.70 5.11
C LEU A 46 -5.57 -22.06 6.51
N GLY A 47 -6.37 -22.56 7.46
CA GLY A 47 -6.37 -22.11 8.85
C GLY A 47 -5.11 -22.50 9.61
N SER A 48 -4.45 -23.60 9.22
CA SER A 48 -3.22 -24.10 9.85
C SER A 48 -1.97 -23.29 9.46
N LYS A 49 -2.10 -22.29 8.57
CA LYS A 49 -0.98 -21.48 8.04
C LYS A 49 -0.10 -20.89 9.14
N ALA A 50 -0.72 -20.24 10.12
CA ALA A 50 0.02 -19.54 11.17
C ALA A 50 0.84 -20.50 12.03
N ASP A 51 0.29 -21.69 12.31
CA ASP A 51 0.96 -22.70 13.12
C ASP A 51 2.14 -23.31 12.36
N ILE A 52 1.95 -23.70 11.09
CA ILE A 52 3.02 -24.26 10.24
C ILE A 52 4.17 -23.25 10.08
N GLU A 53 3.86 -21.98 9.78
CA GLU A 53 4.87 -20.92 9.68
C GLU A 53 5.58 -20.66 11.02
N SER A 54 4.87 -20.77 12.14
CA SER A 54 5.49 -20.65 13.46
C SER A 54 6.44 -21.82 13.73
N ILE A 55 6.06 -23.05 13.36
CA ILE A 55 6.89 -24.23 13.56
C ILE A 55 8.17 -24.11 12.72
N ARG A 56 8.07 -23.72 11.44
CA ARG A 56 9.25 -23.47 10.60
C ARG A 56 10.17 -22.40 11.19
N LYS A 57 9.61 -21.29 11.68
CA LYS A 57 10.41 -20.24 12.34
C LYS A 57 11.11 -20.72 13.61
N ASP A 58 10.52 -21.65 14.36
CA ASP A 58 11.14 -22.16 15.58
C ASP A 58 12.20 -23.22 15.26
N TYR A 59 11.97 -24.04 14.22
CA TYR A 59 12.98 -24.92 13.64
C TYR A 59 14.20 -24.13 13.11
N ASP A 60 13.98 -23.07 12.34
CA ASP A 60 15.04 -22.24 11.75
C ASP A 60 15.89 -21.49 12.80
N LYS A 61 15.40 -21.38 14.04
CA LYS A 61 16.16 -20.80 15.18
C LYS A 61 17.01 -21.83 15.91
N LEU A 62 16.79 -23.13 15.67
CA LEU A 62 17.60 -24.16 16.30
C LEU A 62 19.05 -24.04 15.80
N PRO A 63 20.05 -24.17 16.68
CA PRO A 63 21.44 -24.23 16.25
C PRO A 63 21.71 -25.50 15.44
N ASP A 64 22.71 -25.44 14.56
CA ASP A 64 23.04 -26.53 13.61
C ASP A 64 23.25 -27.90 14.29
N ASP A 65 23.79 -27.90 15.52
CA ASP A 65 24.02 -29.12 16.28
C ASP A 65 22.74 -29.73 16.88
N GLN A 66 21.64 -28.97 16.92
CA GLN A 66 20.32 -29.40 17.39
C GLN A 66 19.40 -29.82 16.24
N VAL A 67 19.49 -29.15 15.09
CA VAL A 67 18.72 -29.46 13.87
C VAL A 67 18.79 -30.95 13.52
N LYS A 68 19.96 -31.59 13.70
CA LYS A 68 20.16 -33.02 13.42
C LYS A 68 19.32 -33.99 14.24
N PHE A 69 18.69 -33.55 15.32
CA PHE A 69 17.79 -34.38 16.14
C PHE A 69 16.32 -34.28 15.70
N VAL A 70 15.99 -33.34 14.82
CA VAL A 70 14.63 -33.18 14.27
C VAL A 70 14.46 -34.14 13.09
N GLU A 71 14.25 -35.42 13.39
CA GLU A 71 14.14 -36.48 12.37
C GLU A 71 12.82 -36.43 11.58
N ASN A 72 11.83 -35.65 12.04
CA ASN A 72 10.50 -35.54 11.45
C ASN A 72 10.32 -34.31 10.53
N LEU A 73 11.41 -33.66 10.10
CA LEU A 73 11.36 -32.48 9.24
C LEU A 73 10.54 -32.69 7.95
N ASP A 74 10.60 -33.89 7.35
CA ASP A 74 9.83 -34.23 6.15
C ASP A 74 8.31 -34.00 6.33
N THR A 75 7.80 -34.16 7.56
CA THR A 75 6.39 -33.89 7.90
C THR A 75 6.08 -32.39 7.79
N LEU A 76 6.98 -31.52 8.29
CA LEU A 76 6.84 -30.08 8.16
C LEU A 76 6.91 -29.64 6.70
N GLU A 77 7.87 -30.17 5.92
CA GLU A 77 8.02 -29.82 4.51
C GLU A 77 6.82 -30.27 3.68
N SER A 78 6.29 -31.46 3.97
CA SER A 78 5.06 -31.96 3.34
C SER A 78 3.88 -31.06 3.67
N ALA A 79 3.76 -30.63 4.93
CA ALA A 79 2.68 -29.73 5.35
C ALA A 79 2.77 -28.35 4.71
N GLU A 80 3.98 -27.81 4.54
CA GLU A 80 4.20 -26.55 3.82
C GLU A 80 3.85 -26.68 2.34
N ALA A 81 4.23 -27.79 1.70
CA ALA A 81 3.90 -28.06 0.31
C ALA A 81 2.39 -28.20 0.11
N GLU A 82 1.69 -28.93 0.98
CA GLU A 82 0.23 -29.05 0.98
C GLU A 82 -0.45 -27.70 1.19
N LEU A 83 0.02 -26.91 2.16
CA LEU A 83 -0.49 -25.56 2.39
C LEU A 83 -0.30 -24.67 1.16
N GLY A 84 0.84 -24.77 0.48
CA GLY A 84 1.09 -24.07 -0.77
C GLY A 84 0.13 -24.50 -1.89
N ASN A 85 -0.15 -25.80 -2.01
CA ASN A 85 -1.16 -26.32 -2.94
C ASN A 85 -2.54 -25.73 -2.66
N LEU A 86 -2.98 -25.72 -1.39
CA LEU A 86 -4.27 -25.18 -1.00
C LEU A 86 -4.43 -23.70 -1.34
N LYS A 87 -3.38 -22.90 -1.17
CA LYS A 87 -3.39 -21.47 -1.55
C LYS A 87 -3.50 -21.29 -3.06
N VAL A 88 -2.78 -22.11 -3.83
CA VAL A 88 -2.86 -22.11 -5.30
C VAL A 88 -4.26 -22.49 -5.75
N ASP A 89 -4.83 -23.56 -5.19
CA ASP A 89 -6.18 -24.03 -5.52
C ASP A 89 -7.24 -22.99 -5.16
N GLN A 90 -7.11 -22.32 -4.00
CA GLN A 90 -7.97 -21.19 -3.62
C GLN A 90 -7.88 -20.05 -4.64
N CYS A 91 -6.67 -19.70 -5.07
CA CYS A 91 -6.47 -18.65 -6.07
C CYS A 91 -7.14 -19.04 -7.40
N ILE A 92 -6.95 -20.27 -7.86
CA ILE A 92 -7.55 -20.77 -9.11
C ILE A 92 -9.08 -20.71 -9.02
N ALA A 93 -9.66 -21.17 -7.91
CA ALA A 93 -11.11 -21.16 -7.69
C ALA A 93 -11.69 -19.74 -7.72
N LEU A 94 -11.06 -18.78 -7.04
CA LEU A 94 -11.48 -17.38 -7.06
C LEU A 94 -11.41 -16.79 -8.48
N VAL A 95 -10.37 -17.12 -9.24
CA VAL A 95 -10.23 -16.63 -10.62
C VAL A 95 -11.28 -17.27 -11.54
N ASP A 96 -11.65 -18.52 -11.33
CA ASP A 96 -12.72 -19.17 -12.09
C ASP A 96 -14.11 -18.61 -11.72
N GLU A 97 -14.32 -18.17 -10.48
CA GLU A 97 -15.56 -17.53 -10.02
C GLU A 97 -15.80 -16.14 -10.66
N ILE A 98 -14.74 -15.43 -11.08
CA ILE A 98 -14.86 -14.17 -11.83
C ILE A 98 -15.73 -14.36 -13.09
N GLY A 99 -15.71 -15.54 -13.69
CA GLY A 99 -16.48 -15.86 -14.90
C GLY A 99 -15.97 -15.11 -16.13
N GLU A 100 -16.87 -14.44 -16.86
CA GLU A 100 -16.52 -13.67 -18.05
C GLU A 100 -15.89 -12.32 -17.66
N VAL A 101 -14.76 -11.99 -18.29
CA VAL A 101 -13.99 -10.75 -18.07
C VAL A 101 -14.84 -9.48 -18.25
N GLU A 102 -15.83 -9.51 -19.13
CA GLU A 102 -16.75 -8.39 -19.38
C GLU A 102 -17.81 -8.22 -18.28
N SER A 103 -18.07 -9.24 -17.48
CA SER A 103 -19.03 -9.21 -16.36
C SER A 103 -18.35 -9.23 -14.98
N ALA A 104 -17.02 -9.26 -14.96
CA ALA A 104 -16.22 -9.28 -13.75
C ALA A 104 -16.58 -8.14 -12.79
N SER A 105 -16.88 -8.49 -11.54
CA SER A 105 -17.05 -7.54 -10.45
C SER A 105 -15.70 -7.04 -9.96
N GLU A 106 -15.58 -5.73 -9.72
CA GLU A 106 -14.39 -5.13 -9.12
C GLU A 106 -13.97 -5.86 -7.84
N LYS A 107 -14.93 -6.16 -6.97
CA LYS A 107 -14.70 -6.85 -5.70
C LYS A 107 -14.11 -8.26 -5.89
N SER A 108 -14.69 -9.07 -6.78
CA SER A 108 -14.22 -10.43 -7.03
C SER A 108 -12.80 -10.44 -7.63
N VAL A 109 -12.51 -9.48 -8.51
CA VAL A 109 -11.18 -9.32 -9.11
C VAL A 109 -10.16 -8.88 -8.07
N GLU A 110 -10.50 -7.95 -7.18
CA GLU A 110 -9.61 -7.52 -6.09
C GLU A 110 -9.32 -8.64 -5.11
N GLU A 111 -10.32 -9.43 -4.73
CA GLU A 111 -10.17 -10.58 -3.84
C GLU A 111 -9.21 -11.63 -4.44
N ALA A 112 -9.45 -12.03 -5.69
CA ALA A 112 -8.56 -12.95 -6.39
C ALA A 112 -7.13 -12.39 -6.56
N TRP A 113 -7.00 -11.10 -6.85
CA TRP A 113 -5.69 -10.44 -6.98
C TRP A 113 -4.94 -10.42 -5.64
N SER A 114 -5.62 -10.16 -4.53
CA SER A 114 -5.02 -10.17 -3.20
C SER A 114 -4.48 -11.55 -2.83
N VAL A 115 -5.21 -12.63 -3.16
CA VAL A 115 -4.73 -14.00 -2.93
C VAL A 115 -3.51 -14.28 -3.82
N TYR A 116 -3.59 -13.98 -5.12
CA TYR A 116 -2.50 -14.18 -6.08
C TYR A 116 -1.21 -13.43 -5.70
N ASP A 117 -1.33 -12.19 -5.21
CA ASP A 117 -0.19 -11.37 -4.80
C ASP A 117 0.51 -11.91 -3.55
N SER A 118 -0.27 -12.52 -2.64
CA SER A 118 0.25 -13.15 -1.41
C SER A 118 1.00 -14.47 -1.63
N LEU A 119 0.86 -15.08 -2.82
CA LEU A 119 1.57 -16.29 -3.20
C LEU A 119 3.07 -16.01 -3.40
N THR A 120 3.90 -17.02 -3.19
CA THR A 120 5.30 -17.03 -3.59
C THR A 120 5.44 -17.10 -5.10
N SER A 121 6.67 -16.89 -5.61
CA SER A 121 6.92 -16.99 -7.06
C SER A 121 6.59 -18.40 -7.60
N ASP A 122 6.97 -19.43 -6.85
CA ASP A 122 6.75 -20.82 -7.26
C ASP A 122 5.26 -21.18 -7.21
N GLU A 123 4.54 -20.76 -6.18
CA GLU A 123 3.08 -20.93 -6.09
C GLU A 123 2.36 -20.18 -7.23
N ARG A 124 2.73 -18.93 -7.54
CA ARG A 124 2.14 -18.18 -8.67
C ARG A 124 2.34 -18.88 -10.01
N SER A 125 3.49 -19.53 -10.23
CA SER A 125 3.76 -20.27 -11.47
C SER A 125 2.79 -21.43 -11.71
N ARG A 126 2.14 -21.91 -10.64
CA ARG A 126 1.18 -23.01 -10.65
C ARG A 126 -0.26 -22.55 -10.83
N VAL A 127 -0.53 -21.23 -10.79
CA VAL A 127 -1.86 -20.66 -11.04
C VAL A 127 -2.12 -20.61 -12.55
N THR A 128 -2.79 -21.64 -13.05
CA THR A 128 -2.97 -21.89 -14.49
C THR A 128 -3.86 -20.86 -15.21
N ASN A 129 -4.73 -20.15 -14.49
CA ASN A 129 -5.67 -19.17 -15.03
C ASN A 129 -5.28 -17.71 -14.74
N SER A 130 -4.03 -17.44 -14.38
CA SER A 130 -3.55 -16.10 -14.01
C SER A 130 -3.71 -15.04 -15.12
N ASP A 131 -3.77 -15.43 -16.39
CA ASP A 131 -4.00 -14.48 -17.50
C ASP A 131 -5.44 -13.95 -17.51
N LYS A 132 -6.44 -14.80 -17.21
CA LYS A 132 -7.84 -14.35 -17.04
C LYS A 132 -7.94 -13.29 -15.96
N LEU A 133 -7.21 -13.47 -14.86
CA LEU A 133 -7.18 -12.52 -13.74
C LEU A 133 -6.58 -11.16 -14.16
N LYS A 134 -5.48 -11.16 -14.91
CA LYS A 134 -4.86 -9.93 -15.45
C LYS A 134 -5.79 -9.20 -16.42
N GLU A 135 -6.49 -9.95 -17.27
CA GLU A 135 -7.47 -9.40 -18.21
C GLU A 135 -8.68 -8.81 -17.48
N ALA A 136 -9.21 -9.52 -16.49
CA ALA A 136 -10.29 -9.05 -15.63
C ALA A 136 -9.91 -7.74 -14.91
N LYS A 137 -8.70 -7.65 -14.36
CA LYS A 137 -8.21 -6.42 -13.73
C LYS A 137 -8.18 -5.24 -14.69
N LYS A 138 -7.63 -5.43 -15.90
CA LYS A 138 -7.61 -4.40 -16.94
C LYS A 138 -9.01 -3.96 -17.35
N SER A 139 -9.94 -4.90 -17.48
CA SER A 139 -11.35 -4.64 -17.82
C SER A 139 -12.02 -3.75 -16.77
N VAL A 140 -11.89 -4.10 -15.48
CA VAL A 140 -12.42 -3.31 -14.36
C VAL A 140 -11.81 -1.90 -14.34
N ASP A 141 -10.49 -1.78 -14.47
CA ASP A 141 -9.81 -0.47 -14.47
C ASP A 141 -10.25 0.42 -15.65
N ALA A 142 -10.43 -0.18 -16.83
CA ALA A 142 -10.90 0.54 -18.01
C ALA A 142 -12.35 1.05 -17.84
N LYS A 143 -13.23 0.23 -17.25
CA LYS A 143 -14.62 0.63 -16.94
C LYS A 143 -14.66 1.79 -15.95
N ALA A 144 -13.93 1.67 -14.84
CA ALA A 144 -13.86 2.72 -13.82
C ALA A 144 -13.33 4.04 -14.40
N LYS A 145 -12.33 3.97 -15.29
CA LYS A 145 -11.82 5.15 -16.01
C LYS A 145 -12.89 5.76 -16.93
N ALA A 146 -13.57 4.94 -17.74
CA ALA A 146 -14.60 5.42 -18.66
C ALA A 146 -15.78 6.06 -17.92
N GLU A 147 -16.20 5.50 -16.78
CA GLU A 147 -17.27 6.07 -15.94
C GLU A 147 -16.89 7.43 -15.37
N ARG A 148 -15.64 7.60 -14.89
CA ARG A 148 -15.14 8.91 -14.41
C ARG A 148 -15.08 9.95 -15.53
N GLU A 149 -14.63 9.55 -16.72
CA GLU A 149 -14.60 10.44 -17.89
C GLU A 149 -16.01 10.83 -18.35
N ALA A 150 -16.97 9.90 -18.32
CA ALA A 150 -18.36 10.17 -18.63
C ALA A 150 -19.01 11.11 -17.60
N ALA A 151 -18.74 10.91 -16.30
CA ALA A 151 -19.22 11.80 -15.24
C ALA A 151 -18.64 13.21 -15.38
N ALA A 152 -17.33 13.35 -15.64
CA ALA A 152 -16.69 14.63 -15.86
C ALA A 152 -17.22 15.37 -17.10
N LYS A 153 -17.54 14.62 -18.17
CA LYS A 153 -18.17 15.19 -19.36
C LYS A 153 -19.59 15.69 -19.06
N ALA A 154 -20.40 14.90 -18.34
CA ALA A 154 -21.76 15.28 -17.97
C ALA A 154 -21.78 16.53 -17.06
N GLU A 155 -20.85 16.64 -16.12
CA GLU A 155 -20.72 17.82 -15.26
C GLU A 155 -20.34 19.08 -16.05
N ARG A 156 -19.44 18.96 -17.04
CA ARG A 156 -19.07 20.07 -17.93
C ARG A 156 -20.23 20.50 -18.82
N GLU A 157 -21.02 19.56 -19.34
CA GLU A 157 -22.21 19.84 -20.14
C GLU A 157 -23.30 20.54 -19.31
N ALA A 158 -23.55 20.06 -18.08
CA ALA A 158 -24.48 20.71 -17.15
C ALA A 158 -24.04 22.14 -16.76
N ALA A 159 -22.73 22.35 -16.54
CA ALA A 159 -22.19 23.68 -16.25
C ALA A 159 -22.28 24.63 -17.46
N ALA A 160 -22.15 24.11 -18.69
CA ALA A 160 -22.33 24.90 -19.92
C ALA A 160 -23.81 25.30 -20.13
N GLU A 161 -24.75 24.38 -19.88
CA GLU A 161 -26.20 24.62 -19.96
C GLU A 161 -26.64 25.71 -18.95
N ALA A 162 -26.13 25.66 -17.72
CA ALA A 162 -26.42 26.65 -16.67
C ALA A 162 -25.89 28.07 -17.00
N LYS A 163 -24.77 28.18 -17.71
CA LYS A 163 -24.26 29.48 -18.18
C LYS A 163 -25.11 30.08 -19.29
N LYS A 164 -25.80 29.26 -20.08
CA LYS A 164 -26.71 29.69 -21.16
C LYS A 164 -28.06 30.16 -20.64
N SER A 165 -28.57 29.59 -19.55
CA SER A 165 -29.81 30.06 -18.89
C SER A 165 -29.62 31.37 -18.11
N THR A 166 -28.41 31.64 -17.61
CA THR A 166 -28.09 32.85 -16.84
C THR A 166 -27.85 34.10 -17.71
N SER A 167 -27.55 33.94 -19.00
CA SER A 167 -27.38 35.07 -19.94
C SER A 167 -28.71 35.58 -20.55
N SER A 168 -29.79 34.79 -20.50
CA SER A 168 -31.11 35.15 -21.03
C SER A 168 -31.95 36.03 -20.10
N SER A 169 -31.61 36.15 -18.81
CA SER A 169 -32.40 36.93 -17.82
C SER A 169 -31.86 38.34 -17.56
N LYS A 170 -30.83 38.80 -18.28
CA LYS A 170 -30.24 40.14 -18.11
C LYS A 170 -30.67 41.17 -19.16
N SER A 171 -31.61 40.84 -20.05
CA SER A 171 -32.13 41.74 -21.08
C SER A 171 -33.43 42.45 -20.69
N SER A 172 -33.54 43.03 -19.49
CA SER A 172 -34.57 44.05 -19.21
C SER A 172 -34.33 44.80 -17.90
N SER A 173 -33.31 45.66 -17.86
CA SER A 173 -33.40 46.94 -17.10
C SER A 173 -32.16 47.78 -17.37
N SER A 174 -32.33 48.70 -18.31
CA SER A 174 -31.47 49.86 -18.52
C SER A 174 -31.41 50.74 -17.26
N SER A 175 -30.21 51.06 -16.77
CA SER A 175 -29.88 52.40 -16.24
C SER A 175 -28.43 52.48 -15.78
N SER A 176 -27.59 53.06 -16.64
CA SER A 176 -26.53 54.03 -16.35
C SER A 176 -25.83 54.01 -14.98
N SER A 177 -24.54 53.62 -14.95
CA SER A 177 -23.48 54.49 -14.41
C SER A 177 -22.09 53.99 -14.84
N LYS A 178 -21.26 54.94 -15.26
CA LYS A 178 -19.89 54.74 -15.76
C LYS A 178 -18.98 54.22 -14.65
N LYS A 179 -18.22 53.15 -14.90
CA LYS A 179 -16.85 53.01 -14.35
C LYS A 179 -16.01 52.07 -15.22
N SER A 180 -14.91 52.62 -15.72
CA SER A 180 -13.83 51.96 -16.45
C SER A 180 -13.08 50.93 -15.60
N SER A 181 -12.74 49.76 -16.15
CA SER A 181 -11.54 49.02 -15.75
C SER A 181 -11.21 47.91 -16.75
N SER A 182 -9.95 47.88 -17.17
CA SER A 182 -9.29 46.98 -18.13
C SER A 182 -9.56 45.50 -17.91
N THR A 183 -9.96 44.80 -18.98
CA THR A 183 -10.07 43.34 -19.03
C THR A 183 -8.67 42.73 -19.13
N LYS A 184 -8.34 41.91 -18.15
CA LYS A 184 -7.12 41.11 -18.11
C LYS A 184 -7.47 39.72 -18.67
N GLU A 185 -6.70 39.26 -19.65
CA GLU A 185 -6.93 37.97 -20.31
C GLU A 185 -6.03 36.91 -19.70
N GLU A 186 -6.51 35.68 -19.57
CA GLU A 186 -5.73 34.56 -19.05
C GLU A 186 -4.76 34.05 -20.12
N THR A 187 -3.49 33.86 -19.74
CA THR A 187 -2.41 33.45 -20.63
C THR A 187 -1.90 32.04 -20.33
N GLY A 188 -2.23 31.45 -19.19
CA GLY A 188 -1.84 30.08 -18.86
C GLY A 188 -2.44 29.53 -17.57
N ARG A 189 -2.42 28.20 -17.43
CA ARG A 189 -2.83 27.48 -16.22
C ARG A 189 -1.91 26.30 -15.94
N TYR A 190 -1.63 26.05 -14.66
CA TYR A 190 -0.88 24.87 -14.18
C TYR A 190 -1.59 24.21 -13.00
N TYR A 191 -1.79 22.90 -13.06
CA TYR A 191 -2.42 22.09 -12.02
C TYR A 191 -1.37 21.39 -11.16
N ASP A 192 -1.46 21.55 -9.83
CA ASP A 192 -0.61 20.84 -8.88
C ASP A 192 -1.34 19.59 -8.35
N PRO A 193 -0.94 18.37 -8.77
CA PRO A 193 -1.59 17.13 -8.35
C PRO A 193 -1.38 16.78 -6.87
N LYS A 194 -0.43 17.41 -6.17
CA LYS A 194 -0.17 17.13 -4.74
C LYS A 194 -1.10 17.90 -3.82
N THR A 195 -1.38 19.16 -4.16
CA THR A 195 -2.25 20.05 -3.36
C THR A 195 -3.65 20.16 -3.94
N GLY A 196 -3.86 19.69 -5.17
CA GLY A 196 -5.11 19.83 -5.92
C GLY A 196 -5.35 21.26 -6.45
N GLY A 197 -4.46 22.21 -6.17
CA GLY A 197 -4.63 23.61 -6.54
C GLY A 197 -4.28 23.92 -8.00
N THR A 198 -4.71 25.09 -8.47
CA THR A 198 -4.42 25.58 -9.84
C THR A 198 -3.88 27.00 -9.80
N LEU A 199 -2.75 27.22 -10.47
CA LEU A 199 -2.17 28.55 -10.71
C LEU A 199 -2.63 29.07 -12.08
N TYR A 200 -3.15 30.30 -12.11
CA TYR A 200 -3.59 31.02 -13.29
C TYR A 200 -2.65 32.18 -13.57
N THR A 201 -2.21 32.35 -14.81
CA THR A 201 -1.41 33.49 -15.25
C THR A 201 -2.18 34.31 -16.26
N TYR A 202 -1.88 35.60 -16.31
CA TYR A 202 -2.67 36.56 -17.08
C TYR A 202 -1.81 37.57 -17.85
N SER A 203 -2.42 38.27 -18.80
CA SER A 203 -1.77 39.14 -19.79
C SER A 203 -1.15 40.41 -19.22
N ASP A 204 -1.58 40.85 -18.04
CA ASP A 204 -0.94 41.95 -17.29
C ASP A 204 0.17 41.47 -16.33
N GLY A 205 0.49 40.17 -16.36
CA GLY A 205 1.57 39.57 -15.58
C GLY A 205 1.22 39.21 -14.14
N THR A 206 -0.06 39.27 -13.71
CA THR A 206 -0.38 38.70 -12.39
C THR A 206 -0.64 37.21 -12.45
N GLU A 207 -0.51 36.61 -11.27
CA GLU A 207 -0.77 35.19 -11.04
C GLU A 207 -1.80 35.04 -9.91
N GLU A 208 -2.73 34.10 -10.07
CA GLU A 208 -3.74 33.78 -9.05
C GLU A 208 -3.70 32.29 -8.74
N TYR A 209 -3.56 31.95 -7.45
CA TYR A 209 -3.56 30.56 -6.99
C TYR A 209 -4.91 30.20 -6.36
N THR A 210 -5.42 29.03 -6.72
CA THR A 210 -6.65 28.46 -6.18
C THR A 210 -6.36 27.16 -5.46
N ASP A 211 -7.05 26.89 -4.35
CA ASP A 211 -7.00 25.58 -3.69
C ASP A 211 -7.74 24.52 -4.52
N GLY A 212 -7.65 23.25 -4.10
CA GLY A 212 -8.34 22.13 -4.77
C GLY A 212 -9.87 22.19 -4.74
N TRP A 213 -10.45 23.23 -4.14
CA TRP A 213 -11.88 23.51 -4.09
C TRP A 213 -12.25 24.76 -4.91
N GLY A 214 -11.29 25.37 -5.62
CA GLY A 214 -11.49 26.51 -6.51
C GLY A 214 -11.57 27.86 -5.79
N ASN A 215 -11.24 27.93 -4.50
CA ASN A 215 -11.19 29.19 -3.76
C ASN A 215 -9.84 29.88 -3.98
N ALA A 216 -9.86 31.18 -4.24
CA ALA A 216 -8.65 31.96 -4.41
C ALA A 216 -7.90 32.09 -3.07
N VAL A 217 -6.70 31.53 -2.99
CA VAL A 217 -5.83 31.61 -1.81
C VAL A 217 -4.97 32.87 -1.97
N ARG A 218 -5.49 34.01 -1.52
CA ARG A 218 -4.83 35.31 -1.71
C ARG A 218 -3.72 35.50 -0.66
N GLY A 219 -2.45 35.33 -1.05
CA GLY A 219 -1.31 35.82 -0.28
C GLY A 219 -1.37 37.35 -0.11
N LYS A 220 -0.93 37.87 1.05
CA LYS A 220 -1.26 39.22 1.56
C LYS A 220 -0.90 40.40 0.63
N ASN A 221 -0.12 40.21 -0.44
CA ASN A 221 0.23 41.27 -1.39
C ASN A 221 0.02 40.89 -2.88
N GLY A 222 -0.80 39.89 -3.20
CA GLY A 222 -1.08 39.54 -4.60
C GLY A 222 0.14 39.02 -5.39
N LYS A 223 1.16 38.58 -4.67
CA LYS A 223 2.28 37.77 -5.14
C LYS A 223 2.42 36.60 -4.16
N ALA A 224 2.64 35.39 -4.66
CA ALA A 224 3.13 34.32 -3.81
C ALA A 224 4.51 34.76 -3.28
N ASP A 225 4.70 34.75 -1.96
CA ASP A 225 5.99 35.13 -1.38
C ASP A 225 7.07 34.13 -1.84
N GLU A 226 8.07 34.69 -2.52
CA GLU A 226 9.37 34.15 -2.99
C GLU A 226 9.49 32.65 -3.33
N TYR A 227 9.73 32.40 -4.62
CA TYR A 227 10.46 31.22 -5.10
C TYR A 227 11.97 31.50 -5.06
N THR A 228 12.76 30.59 -4.50
CA THR A 228 14.18 30.46 -4.84
C THR A 228 14.41 29.12 -5.52
N THR A 229 14.95 29.17 -6.73
CA THR A 229 15.39 28.00 -7.50
C THR A 229 16.89 27.88 -7.45
N ASP A 230 17.39 26.78 -6.87
CA ASP A 230 18.61 26.13 -7.35
C ASP A 230 18.47 24.62 -7.05
N GLY A 231 18.34 23.81 -8.11
CA GLY A 231 18.42 22.33 -8.01
C GLY A 231 17.19 21.47 -8.35
N GLY A 232 16.01 22.02 -8.64
CA GLY A 232 14.95 21.25 -9.32
C GLY A 232 13.99 20.38 -8.47
N GLU A 233 13.98 20.50 -7.14
CA GLU A 233 12.91 19.96 -6.30
C GLU A 233 12.44 21.01 -5.27
N THR A 234 11.13 21.28 -5.23
CA THR A 234 10.51 22.19 -4.23
C THR A 234 9.66 21.44 -3.23
N TRP A 235 9.88 21.71 -1.95
CA TRP A 235 9.07 21.23 -0.82
C TRP A 235 8.45 22.42 -0.09
N HIS A 236 7.19 22.29 0.33
CA HIS A 236 6.52 23.25 1.21
C HIS A 236 6.29 22.66 2.60
N LYS A 237 6.65 23.43 3.64
CA LYS A 237 6.33 23.17 5.04
C LYS A 237 5.35 24.24 5.51
N TYR A 238 4.12 23.86 5.82
CA TYR A 238 3.15 24.76 6.45
C TYR A 238 3.37 24.75 7.97
N LYS A 239 3.42 25.93 8.59
CA LYS A 239 3.13 26.07 10.02
C LYS A 239 1.61 26.14 10.17
N ASP A 240 1.10 25.37 11.11
CA ASP A 240 -0.32 25.25 11.49
C ASP A 240 -1.03 26.59 11.69
#